data_AF-A0A5N9AFT9-F1
#
_entry.id   AF-A0A5N9AFT9-F1
#
_cell.length_a   1.000
_cell.length_b   1.000
_cell.length_c   1.000
_cell.angle_alpha   90.00
_cell.angle_beta   90.00
_cell.angle_gamma   90.00
#
_symmetry.space_group_name_H-M   'P 1'
#
loop_
_entity.id
_entity.type
_entity.pdbx_description
1 polymer ?
#
loop_
_entity_poly.entity_id
_entity_poly.type
_entity_poly.pdbx_seq_one_letter_code
_entity_poly.pdbx_strand_id
1 'polypeptide(L)'
;MKNYLAGILCLVFLNLNQTDAPDSGSNEAQWAEFVAGVLNVEEEGVEYILPDGRRIDIYDKSNNISYEVDWCQKWEEGIGQSLGYAIATNSDPGLILLFKNGDDEYYNTALGVVNQLRERGFNYKFIVVNVGSGKIWKY
;
A
#
# COMPACT_ATOMS: atom_id res chain seq x y z
N MET A 1 -15.82 -24.15 -53.15
CA MET A 1 -15.36 -22.78 -52.82
C MET A 1 -15.54 -22.59 -51.33
N LYS A 2 -14.46 -22.19 -50.66
CA LYS A 2 -14.38 -21.92 -49.22
C LYS A 2 -15.29 -20.73 -48.87
N ASN A 3 -15.95 -20.78 -47.72
CA ASN A 3 -16.29 -19.59 -46.93
C ASN A 3 -16.41 -20.03 -45.47
N TYR A 4 -15.29 -19.91 -44.75
CA TYR A 4 -15.27 -19.99 -43.30
C TYR A 4 -15.80 -18.67 -42.77
N LEU A 5 -16.95 -18.68 -42.09
CA LEU A 5 -17.30 -17.57 -41.19
C LEU A 5 -16.35 -17.65 -39.99
N ALA A 6 -15.28 -16.87 -40.03
CA ALA A 6 -14.49 -16.56 -38.86
C ALA A 6 -15.33 -15.61 -37.98
N GLY A 7 -16.08 -16.20 -37.04
CA GLY A 7 -16.68 -15.44 -35.95
C GLY A 7 -15.56 -14.83 -35.12
N ILE A 8 -15.46 -13.51 -35.15
CA ILE A 8 -14.58 -12.74 -34.28
C ILE A 8 -15.08 -12.98 -32.85
N LEU A 9 -14.43 -13.89 -32.13
CA LEU A 9 -14.56 -13.99 -30.69
C LEU A 9 -13.86 -12.74 -30.14
N CYS A 10 -14.62 -11.66 -29.95
CA CYS A 10 -14.16 -10.49 -29.22
C CYS A 10 -14.02 -10.93 -27.76
N LEU A 11 -12.84 -11.43 -27.40
CA LEU A 11 -12.41 -11.56 -26.02
C LEU A 11 -12.31 -10.14 -25.47
N VAL A 12 -13.42 -9.63 -24.94
CA VAL A 12 -13.40 -8.51 -24.02
C VAL A 12 -12.67 -9.02 -22.78
N PHE A 13 -11.37 -8.78 -22.71
CA PHE A 13 -10.68 -8.80 -21.43
C PHE A 13 -11.27 -7.66 -20.62
N LEU A 14 -12.30 -7.96 -19.81
CA LEU A 14 -12.66 -7.13 -18.69
C LEU A 14 -11.43 -7.11 -17.78
N ASN A 15 -10.68 -6.00 -17.80
CA ASN A 15 -9.72 -5.69 -16.75
C ASN A 15 -10.53 -5.53 -15.46
N LEU A 16 -10.71 -6.63 -14.74
CA LEU A 16 -11.20 -6.61 -13.38
C LEU A 16 -10.03 -6.15 -12.51
N ASN A 17 -10.29 -5.14 -11.68
CA ASN A 17 -9.43 -4.65 -10.60
C ASN A 17 -8.45 -3.53 -10.98
N GLN A 18 -8.96 -2.44 -11.54
CA GLN A 18 -8.40 -1.14 -11.18
C GLN A 18 -9.50 -0.38 -10.45
N THR A 19 -9.46 -0.43 -9.12
CA THR A 19 -10.30 0.43 -8.28
C THR A 19 -9.88 1.87 -8.58
N ASP A 20 -10.84 2.72 -8.92
CA ASP A 20 -10.57 4.14 -9.04
C ASP A 20 -10.04 4.66 -7.69
N ALA A 21 -9.11 5.61 -7.73
CA ALA A 21 -8.56 6.17 -6.49
C ALA A 21 -9.70 6.77 -5.63
N PRO A 22 -9.68 6.55 -4.30
CA PRO A 22 -10.66 7.15 -3.41
C PRO A 22 -10.68 8.67 -3.50
N ASP A 23 -11.81 9.27 -3.13
CA ASP A 23 -11.91 10.72 -3.04
C ASP A 23 -10.96 11.26 -1.95
N SER A 24 -10.52 12.52 -2.09
CA SER A 24 -9.58 13.12 -1.12
C SER A 24 -10.13 13.24 0.31
N GLY A 25 -11.45 13.06 0.49
CA GLY A 25 -12.13 13.02 1.79
C GLY A 25 -12.23 11.62 2.42
N SER A 26 -11.76 10.58 1.72
CA SER A 26 -11.77 9.20 2.20
C SER A 26 -10.87 8.99 3.42
N ASN A 27 -11.22 8.00 4.24
CA ASN A 27 -10.47 7.63 5.44
C ASN A 27 -9.28 6.70 5.11
N GLU A 28 -8.44 6.43 6.11
CA GLU A 28 -7.23 5.58 5.98
C GLU A 28 -7.57 4.18 5.47
N ALA A 29 -8.63 3.55 5.99
CA ALA A 29 -9.04 2.20 5.57
C ALA A 29 -9.41 2.11 4.08
N GLN A 30 -10.12 3.11 3.55
CA GLN A 30 -10.43 3.19 2.11
C GLN A 30 -9.18 3.35 1.25
N TRP A 31 -8.22 4.15 1.72
CA TRP A 31 -6.92 4.27 1.05
C TRP A 31 -6.08 3.01 1.17
N ALA A 32 -6.13 2.30 2.30
CA ALA A 32 -5.45 1.02 2.49
C ALA A 32 -5.98 -0.03 1.50
N GLU A 33 -7.30 -0.14 1.34
CA GLU A 33 -7.93 -1.04 0.36
C GLU A 33 -7.50 -0.71 -1.08
N PHE A 34 -7.50 0.58 -1.46
CA PHE A 34 -7.02 1.01 -2.77
C PHE A 34 -5.55 0.65 -3.00
N VAL A 35 -4.68 0.94 -2.03
CA VAL A 35 -3.24 0.64 -2.16
C VAL A 35 -2.98 -0.87 -2.16
N ALA A 36 -3.72 -1.65 -1.37
CA ALA A 36 -3.66 -3.11 -1.39
C ALA A 36 -3.99 -3.65 -2.79
N GLY A 37 -5.03 -3.12 -3.44
CA GLY A 37 -5.36 -3.44 -4.83
C GLY A 37 -4.22 -3.10 -5.79
N VAL A 38 -3.60 -1.92 -5.67
CA VAL A 38 -2.43 -1.53 -6.48
C VAL A 38 -1.21 -2.42 -6.22
N LEU A 39 -1.05 -2.92 -5.00
CA LEU A 39 0.01 -3.85 -4.63
C LEU A 39 -0.32 -5.31 -5.03
N ASN A 40 -1.54 -5.59 -5.49
CA ASN A 40 -2.06 -6.94 -5.74
C ASN A 40 -2.00 -7.83 -4.49
N VAL A 41 -2.32 -7.25 -3.33
CA VAL A 41 -2.48 -8.00 -2.09
C VAL A 41 -3.86 -8.66 -2.08
N GLU A 42 -3.91 -9.93 -1.69
CA GLU A 42 -5.15 -10.67 -1.53
C GLU A 42 -6.06 -10.01 -0.48
N GLU A 43 -7.38 -10.14 -0.61
CA GLU A 43 -8.36 -9.49 0.27
C GLU A 43 -8.13 -9.82 1.76
N GLU A 44 -7.71 -11.05 2.08
CA GLU A 44 -7.41 -11.46 3.47
C GLU A 44 -6.12 -10.84 4.04
N GLY A 45 -5.38 -10.09 3.23
CA GLY A 45 -4.24 -9.28 3.64
C GLY A 45 -4.64 -7.90 4.15
N VAL A 46 -5.83 -7.39 3.84
CA VAL A 46 -6.30 -6.08 4.31
C VAL A 46 -6.90 -6.20 5.72
N GLU A 47 -6.57 -5.25 6.61
CA GLU A 47 -7.02 -5.26 8.02
C GLU A 47 -6.68 -6.59 8.74
N TYR A 48 -5.49 -7.13 8.47
CA TYR A 48 -5.06 -8.42 8.95
C TYR A 48 -4.91 -8.45 10.48
N ILE A 49 -5.70 -9.28 11.15
CA ILE A 49 -5.75 -9.36 12.62
C ILE A 49 -4.65 -10.29 13.14
N LEU A 50 -3.80 -9.75 14.02
CA LEU A 50 -2.79 -10.51 14.76
C LEU A 50 -3.40 -11.31 15.93
N PRO A 51 -2.72 -12.36 16.43
CA PRO A 51 -3.21 -13.13 17.59
C PRO A 51 -3.42 -12.30 18.86
N ASP A 52 -2.73 -11.16 18.98
CA ASP A 52 -2.86 -10.22 20.11
C ASP A 52 -3.98 -9.18 19.91
N GLY A 53 -4.71 -9.25 18.80
CA GLY A 53 -5.85 -8.39 18.48
C GLY A 53 -5.48 -7.08 17.77
N ARG A 54 -4.20 -6.76 17.59
CA ARG A 54 -3.79 -5.65 16.73
C ARG A 54 -4.11 -5.95 15.26
N ARG A 55 -4.21 -4.91 14.44
CA ARG A 55 -4.48 -5.04 13.00
C ARG A 55 -3.36 -4.41 12.20
N ILE A 56 -2.94 -5.12 11.16
CA ILE A 56 -2.04 -4.60 10.14
C ILE A 56 -2.92 -4.10 9.00
N ASP A 57 -2.77 -2.85 8.58
CA ASP A 57 -3.60 -2.28 7.52
C ASP A 57 -3.51 -3.10 6.23
N ILE A 58 -2.28 -3.49 5.85
CA ILE A 58 -2.04 -4.37 4.70
C ILE A 58 -0.90 -5.34 5.01
N TYR A 59 -1.21 -6.63 5.02
CA TYR A 59 -0.22 -7.71 5.11
C TYR A 59 -0.06 -8.41 3.75
N ASP A 60 1.00 -8.06 3.04
CA ASP A 60 1.40 -8.67 1.78
C ASP A 60 2.17 -9.97 2.05
N LYS A 61 1.43 -11.07 2.20
CA LYS A 61 2.01 -12.41 2.44
C LYS A 61 2.92 -12.87 1.31
N SER A 62 2.62 -12.49 0.07
CA SER A 62 3.36 -12.91 -1.12
C SER A 62 4.78 -12.35 -1.13
N ASN A 63 4.93 -11.09 -0.71
CA ASN A 63 6.25 -10.44 -0.60
C ASN A 63 6.79 -10.42 0.84
N ASN A 64 6.02 -10.96 1.81
CA ASN A 64 6.33 -10.96 3.23
C ASN A 64 6.58 -9.54 3.78
N ILE A 65 5.61 -8.64 3.63
CA ILE A 65 5.70 -7.24 4.08
C ILE A 65 4.45 -6.85 4.88
N SER A 66 4.66 -6.23 6.04
CA SER A 66 3.57 -5.65 6.85
C SER A 66 3.57 -4.14 6.71
N TYR A 67 2.55 -3.59 6.06
CA TYR A 67 2.41 -2.15 5.87
C TYR A 67 1.46 -1.52 6.89
N GLU A 68 1.87 -0.35 7.36
CA GLU A 68 0.98 0.64 7.99
C GLU A 68 0.64 1.73 6.95
N VAL A 69 -0.62 2.15 6.92
CA VAL A 69 -1.14 3.23 6.07
C VAL A 69 -1.57 4.39 6.96
N ASP A 70 -0.88 5.53 6.88
CA ASP A 70 -1.16 6.66 7.76
C ASP A 70 -1.04 8.01 7.03
N TRP A 71 -1.72 9.04 7.55
CA TRP A 71 -1.52 10.41 7.08
C TRP A 71 -0.08 10.87 7.32
N CYS A 72 0.46 11.67 6.38
CA CYS A 72 1.85 12.13 6.45
C CYS A 72 2.27 12.71 7.82
N GLN A 73 1.41 13.48 8.48
CA GLN A 73 1.70 14.08 9.79
C GLN A 73 1.88 13.07 10.94
N LYS A 74 1.44 11.81 10.76
CA LYS A 74 1.53 10.72 11.75
C LYS A 74 2.67 9.74 11.44
N TRP A 75 3.62 10.13 10.59
CA TRP A 75 4.70 9.24 10.14
C TRP A 75 5.50 8.58 11.27
N GLU A 76 5.68 9.27 12.41
CA GLU A 76 6.42 8.72 13.56
C GLU A 76 5.70 7.50 14.16
N GLU A 77 4.38 7.63 14.36
CA GLU A 77 3.53 6.54 14.82
C GLU A 77 3.54 5.40 13.79
N GLY A 78 3.41 5.75 12.51
CA GLY A 78 3.40 4.76 11.43
C GLY A 78 4.70 3.96 11.30
N ILE A 79 5.87 4.58 11.53
CA ILE A 79 7.14 3.85 11.61
C ILE A 79 7.14 2.86 12.77
N GLY A 80 6.69 3.30 13.96
CA GLY A 80 6.62 2.45 15.14
C GLY A 80 5.70 1.24 14.93
N GLN A 81 4.52 1.47 14.37
CA GLN A 81 3.53 0.43 14.11
C GLN A 81 4.03 -0.59 13.08
N SER A 82 4.49 -0.14 11.92
CA SER A 82 5.00 -1.04 10.86
C SER A 82 6.20 -1.88 11.30
N LEU A 83 7.13 -1.32 12.09
CA LEU A 83 8.21 -2.10 12.73
C LEU A 83 7.66 -3.12 13.72
N GLY A 84 6.69 -2.74 14.56
CA GLY A 84 6.05 -3.62 15.51
C GLY A 84 5.30 -4.79 14.85
N TYR A 85 4.69 -4.55 13.69
CA TYR A 85 4.02 -5.59 12.89
C TYR A 85 5.01 -6.51 12.20
N ALA A 86 6.05 -5.94 11.57
CA ALA A 86 7.15 -6.70 10.97
C ALA A 86 7.77 -7.70 11.95
N ILE A 87 8.03 -7.27 13.20
CA ILE A 87 8.53 -8.15 14.26
C ILE A 87 7.52 -9.25 14.61
N ALA A 88 6.25 -8.91 14.75
CA ALA A 88 5.20 -9.85 15.13
C ALA A 88 4.94 -10.94 14.07
N THR A 89 5.13 -10.61 12.79
CA THR A 89 4.90 -11.52 11.65
C THR A 89 6.17 -12.11 11.05
N ASN A 90 7.35 -11.70 11.53
CA ASN A 90 8.65 -12.01 10.92
C ASN A 90 8.69 -11.64 9.41
N SER A 91 8.21 -10.44 9.13
CA SER A 91 8.14 -9.85 7.79
C SER A 91 8.96 -8.57 7.70
N ASP A 92 9.06 -7.99 6.51
CA ASP A 92 9.68 -6.68 6.33
C ASP A 92 8.70 -5.55 6.69
N PRO A 93 9.19 -4.44 7.29
CA PRO A 93 8.34 -3.30 7.62
C PRO A 93 8.04 -2.47 6.37
N GLY A 94 6.79 -2.02 6.25
CA GLY A 94 6.34 -1.12 5.21
C GLY A 94 5.58 0.09 5.78
N LEU A 95 5.81 1.27 5.23
CA LEU A 95 5.02 2.46 5.54
C LEU A 95 4.49 3.09 4.26
N ILE A 96 3.18 3.33 4.24
CA ILE A 96 2.46 4.03 3.19
C ILE A 96 1.95 5.34 3.77
N LEU A 97 2.46 6.47 3.26
CA LEU A 97 2.00 7.79 3.70
C LEU A 97 0.98 8.39 2.75
N LEU A 98 -0.15 8.80 3.31
CA LEU A 98 -1.21 9.55 2.64
C LEU A 98 -0.88 11.04 2.66
N PHE A 99 -0.48 11.55 1.51
CA PHE A 99 0.00 12.92 1.28
C PHE A 99 -1.10 13.83 0.77
N LYS A 100 -1.31 14.97 1.45
CA LYS A 100 -2.09 16.11 0.95
C LYS A 100 -1.13 17.23 0.51
N ASN A 101 -1.60 18.11 -0.38
CA ASN A 101 -0.82 19.26 -0.82
C ASN A 101 -0.37 20.10 0.39
N GLY A 102 0.95 20.32 0.51
CA GLY A 102 1.56 21.06 1.61
C GLY A 102 2.29 20.21 2.66
N ASP A 103 2.16 18.88 2.61
CA ASP A 103 2.76 17.97 3.59
C ASP A 103 4.19 17.51 3.21
N ASP A 104 4.89 18.28 2.37
CA ASP A 104 6.16 17.85 1.78
C ASP A 104 7.24 17.60 2.84
N GLU A 105 7.25 18.39 3.91
CA GLU A 105 8.23 18.26 4.99
C GLU A 105 8.06 16.94 5.76
N TYR A 106 6.83 16.49 5.99
CA TYR A 106 6.54 15.27 6.74
C TYR A 106 7.05 14.03 6.02
N TYR A 107 6.68 13.84 4.74
CA TYR A 107 7.13 12.63 4.03
C TYR A 107 8.63 12.66 3.76
N ASN A 108 9.25 13.84 3.54
CA ASN A 108 10.70 13.94 3.38
C ASN A 108 11.44 13.54 4.66
N THR A 109 10.94 13.97 5.81
CA THR A 109 11.49 13.59 7.12
C THR A 109 11.34 12.09 7.36
N ALA A 110 10.16 11.53 7.09
CA ALA A 110 9.91 10.09 7.17
C ALA A 110 10.83 9.29 6.25
N LEU A 111 11.01 9.72 4.99
CA LEU A 111 11.93 9.10 4.04
C LEU A 111 13.37 9.13 4.54
N GLY A 112 13.79 10.24 5.17
CA GLY A 112 15.09 10.35 5.82
C GLY A 112 15.30 9.28 6.89
N VAL A 113 14.32 9.08 7.77
CA VAL A 113 14.36 8.03 8.81
C VAL A 113 14.33 6.63 8.21
N VAL A 114 13.48 6.38 7.21
CA VAL A 114 13.44 5.09 6.50
C VAL A 114 14.79 4.79 5.86
N ASN A 115 15.45 5.76 5.22
CA ASN A 115 16.78 5.57 4.64
C ASN A 115 17.82 5.23 5.71
N GLN A 116 17.76 5.88 6.88
CA GLN A 116 18.59 5.54 8.02
C GLN A 116 18.33 4.12 8.54
N LEU A 117 17.09 3.63 8.52
CA LEU A 117 16.76 2.24 8.86
C LEU A 117 17.30 1.27 7.80
N ARG A 118 17.19 1.61 6.51
CA ARG A 118 17.77 0.82 5.40
C ARG A 118 19.28 0.70 5.51
N GLU A 119 19.99 1.77 5.83
CA GLU A 119 21.44 1.76 6.10
C GLU A 119 21.82 0.86 7.28
N ARG A 120 20.90 0.69 8.24
CA ARG A 120 21.07 -0.22 9.40
C ARG A 120 20.68 -1.67 9.10
N GLY A 121 20.32 -1.98 7.85
CA GLY A 121 20.04 -3.34 7.38
C GLY A 121 18.57 -3.75 7.38
N PHE A 122 17.64 -2.83 7.68
CA PHE A 122 16.21 -3.12 7.55
C PHE A 122 15.80 -3.05 6.08
N ASN A 123 15.13 -4.07 5.54
CA ASN A 123 14.54 -4.01 4.20
C ASN A 123 13.21 -3.24 4.20
N TYR A 124 13.26 -1.98 4.65
CA TYR A 124 12.09 -1.16 4.91
C TYR A 124 11.47 -0.64 3.61
N LYS A 125 10.18 -0.91 3.36
CA LYS A 125 9.43 -0.40 2.19
C LYS A 125 8.75 0.92 2.49
N PHE A 126 8.81 1.85 1.55
CA PHE A 126 8.20 3.17 1.73
C PHE A 126 7.46 3.60 0.47
N ILE A 127 6.21 3.97 0.66
CA ILE A 127 5.29 4.37 -0.40
C ILE A 127 4.65 5.68 0.01
N VAL A 128 4.44 6.58 -0.95
CA VAL A 128 3.68 7.81 -0.74
C VAL A 128 2.54 7.84 -1.75
N VAL A 129 1.36 8.20 -1.28
CA VAL A 129 0.14 8.32 -2.09
C VAL A 129 -0.37 9.74 -2.01
N ASN A 130 -0.43 10.46 -3.12
CA ASN A 130 -1.08 11.76 -3.16
C ASN A 130 -2.60 11.59 -3.24
N VAL A 131 -3.31 11.91 -2.16
CA VAL A 131 -4.75 11.66 -2.06
C VAL A 131 -5.61 12.59 -2.93
N GLY A 132 -5.04 13.67 -3.45
CA GLY A 132 -5.73 14.58 -4.38
C GLY A 132 -5.66 14.13 -5.85
N SER A 133 -4.69 13.28 -6.19
CA SER A 133 -4.45 12.82 -7.57
C SER A 133 -4.45 11.31 -7.74
N GLY A 134 -4.47 10.55 -6.65
CA GLY A 134 -4.30 9.09 -6.65
C GLY A 134 -2.89 8.63 -7.06
N LYS A 135 -1.93 9.55 -7.24
CA LYS A 135 -0.57 9.21 -7.69
C LYS A 135 0.21 8.51 -6.58
N ILE A 136 0.90 7.43 -6.94
CA ILE A 136 1.70 6.62 -6.02
C ILE A 136 3.19 6.72 -6.39
N TRP A 137 4.02 6.92 -5.39
CA TRP A 137 5.49 6.84 -5.48
C TRP A 137 5.99 5.73 -4.57
N LYS A 138 6.86 4.86 -5.11
CA LYS A 138 7.54 3.79 -4.37
C LYS A 138 9.03 4.15 -4.29
N TYR A 139 9.61 4.15 -3.09
CA TYR A 139 10.98 4.55 -2.80
C TYR A 139 11.82 3.40 -2.25
#